data_AF-A0A528E220-F1
#
_entry.id   AF-A0A528E220-F1
#
_cell.length_a   1.000
_cell.length_b   1.000
_cell.length_c   1.000
_cell.angle_alpha   90.00
_cell.angle_beta   90.00
_cell.angle_gamma   90.00
#
_symmetry.space_group_name_H-M   'P 1'
#
loop_
_entity.id
_entity.type
_entity.pdbx_description
1 polymer ?
#
loop_
_entity_poly.entity_id
_entity_poly.type
_entity_poly.pdbx_seq_one_letter_code
_entity_poly.pdbx_strand_id
1 'polypeptide(L)' 'MRLVDDRGTVVDRFIARANIAHFEDLLAGETDPEKRRMIQDLLTGEKQKLEIAERQAETAQKPVASPEADDPAV' A
#
# COMPACT_ATOMS: atom_id res chain seq x y z
N MET A 1 6.25 -19.90 1.86
CA MET A 1 4.86 -19.46 1.65
C MET A 1 4.53 -18.54 2.82
N ARG A 2 4.60 -17.21 2.65
CA ARG A 2 4.26 -16.26 3.73
C ARG A 2 2.75 -16.05 3.69
N LEU A 3 2.08 -16.43 4.77
CA LEU A 3 0.77 -15.90 5.13
C LEU A 3 0.95 -14.41 5.37
N VAL A 4 0.74 -13.60 4.34
CA VAL A 4 0.49 -12.17 4.54
C VAL A 4 -0.93 -12.13 5.05
N ASP A 5 -1.09 -11.94 6.36
CA ASP A 5 -2.40 -11.70 6.94
C ASP A 5 -3.03 -10.51 6.20
N ASP A 6 -4.24 -10.67 5.64
CA ASP A 6 -5.00 -9.58 4.99
C ASP A 6 -5.22 -8.37 5.91
N ARG A 7 -4.99 -8.52 7.22
CA ARG A 7 -4.99 -7.45 8.22
C ARG A 7 -3.73 -6.56 8.20
N GLY A 8 -2.60 -7.08 7.71
CA GLY A 8 -1.35 -6.31 7.57
C GLY A 8 -1.45 -5.25 6.48
N THR A 9 -2.04 -5.60 5.32
CA THR A 9 -2.09 -4.72 4.14
C THR A 9 -2.95 -3.47 4.36
N VAL A 10 -4.06 -3.58 5.11
CA VAL A 10 -4.94 -2.44 5.43
C VAL A 10 -4.27 -1.47 6.39
N VAL A 11 -3.59 -1.98 7.42
CA VAL A 11 -2.85 -1.15 8.39
C VAL A 11 -1.63 -0.52 7.73
N ASP A 12 -0.92 -1.25 6.89
CA ASP A 12 0.25 -0.76 6.15
C ASP A 12 -0.12 0.39 5.20
N ARG A 13 -1.27 0.29 4.51
CA ARG A 13 -1.82 1.38 3.69
C ARG A 13 -2.10 2.63 4.53
N PHE A 14 -2.69 2.47 5.71
CA PHE A 14 -3.00 3.58 6.59
C PHE A 14 -1.74 4.28 7.11
N ILE A 15 -0.76 3.49 7.56
CA ILE A 15 0.53 4.01 8.03
C ILE A 15 1.26 4.74 6.90
N ALA A 16 1.35 4.15 5.71
CA ALA A 16 2.01 4.78 4.57
C ALA A 16 1.36 6.12 4.19
N ARG A 17 0.03 6.21 4.20
CA ARG A 17 -0.70 7.47 3.95
C ARG A 17 -0.42 8.53 5.02
N ALA A 18 -0.40 8.14 6.30
CA ALA A 18 -0.08 9.06 7.39
C ALA A 18 1.36 9.58 7.28
N ASN A 19 2.31 8.70 6.96
CA ASN A 19 3.71 9.08 6.77
C ASN A 19 3.90 9.99 5.56
N ILE A 20 3.20 9.72 4.44
CA ILE A 20 3.24 10.60 3.25
C ILE A 20 2.78 12.01 3.60
N ALA A 21 1.62 12.15 4.25
CA ALA A 21 1.12 13.46 4.67
C ALA A 21 2.12 14.18 5.60
N HIS A 22 2.69 13.44 6.55
CA HIS A 22 3.69 14.01 7.47
C HIS A 22 4.96 14.49 6.76
N PHE A 23 5.49 13.71 5.81
CA PHE A 23 6.69 14.11 5.06
C PHE A 23 6.41 15.25 4.07
N GLU A 24 5.20 15.34 3.51
CA GLU A 24 4.79 16.48 2.69
C GLU A 24 4.70 17.77 3.53
N ASP A 25 4.16 17.69 4.75
CA ASP A 25 4.14 18.81 5.70
C ASP A 25 5.56 19.23 6.12
N LEU A 26 6.45 18.26 6.40
CA LEU A 26 7.85 18.54 6.72
C LEU A 26 8.58 19.23 5.56
N LEU A 27 8.34 18.81 4.32
CA LEU A 27 8.95 19.42 3.13
C LEU A 27 8.47 20.86 2.89
N ALA A 28 7.24 21.19 3.25
CA ALA A 28 6.71 22.55 3.09
C ALA A 28 7.46 23.57 3.96
N GLY A 29 7.96 23.15 5.12
CA GLY A 29 8.69 23.99 6.06
C GLY A 29 10.22 23.88 6.02
N GLU A 30 10.77 22.82 5.41
CA GLU A 30 12.22 22.58 5.45
C GLU A 30 12.98 23.44 4.42
N THR A 31 14.00 24.14 4.90
CA THR A 31 14.86 25.03 4.09
C THR A 31 16.25 24.46 3.87
N ASP A 32 16.69 23.54 4.72
CA ASP A 32 18.01 22.91 4.61
C ASP A 32 18.01 21.92 3.43
N PRO A 33 18.93 22.08 2.45
CA PRO A 33 18.91 21.27 1.23
C PRO A 33 19.22 19.79 1.48
N GLU A 34 20.04 19.48 2.48
CA GLU A 34 20.40 18.08 2.80
C GLU A 34 19.22 17.38 3.48
N LYS A 35 18.58 18.05 4.46
CA LYS A 35 17.37 17.54 5.11
C LYS A 35 16.21 17.41 4.13
N ARG A 36 16.00 18.40 3.25
CA ARG A 36 14.99 18.31 2.18
C ARG A 36 15.21 17.07 1.32
N ARG A 37 16.44 16.81 0.90
CA ARG A 37 16.76 15.62 0.10
C ARG A 37 16.45 14.33 0.87
N MET A 38 16.84 14.27 2.14
CA MET A 38 16.54 13.12 3.00
C MET A 38 15.03 12.89 3.14
N ILE A 39 14.25 13.95 3.38
CA ILE A 39 12.78 13.84 3.50
C ILE A 39 12.16 13.41 2.17
N GLN A 40 12.68 13.86 1.02
CA GLN A 40 12.23 13.42 -0.30
C GLN A 40 12.51 11.93 -0.54
N ASP A 41 13.68 11.43 -0.13
CA ASP A 41 14.02 10.01 -0.25
C ASP A 41 13.09 9.15 0.63
N LEU A 42 12.80 9.60 1.85
CA LEU A 42 11.83 8.95 2.75
C LEU A 42 10.41 8.97 2.17
N LEU A 43 9.96 10.11 1.66
CA LEU A 43 8.65 10.26 1.02
C LEU A 43 8.49 9.32 -0.18
N THR A 44 9.54 9.17 -0.99
CA THR A 44 9.55 8.24 -2.12
C THR A 44 9.40 6.79 -1.65
N GLY A 45 10.10 6.42 -0.57
CA GLY A 45 9.96 5.10 0.05
C GLY A 45 8.54 4.82 0.56
N GLU A 46 7.88 5.77 1.20
CA GLU A 46 6.50 5.59 1.68
C GLU A 46 5.49 5.52 0.53
N LYS A 47 5.68 6.30 -0.54
CA LYS A 47 4.85 6.19 -1.76
C LYS A 47 4.94 4.81 -2.38
N GLN A 48 6.14 4.21 -2.42
CA GLN A 48 6.32 2.85 -2.91
C GLN A 48 5.65 1.80 -1.99
N LYS A 49 5.74 1.96 -0.66
CA LYS A 49 5.05 1.07 0.28
C LYS A 49 3.54 1.15 0.11
N LEU A 50 3.00 2.35 -0.07
CA LEU A 50 1.58 2.55 -0.34
C LEU A 50 1.14 1.84 -1.62
N GLU A 51 1.88 1.99 -2.72
CA GLU A 51 1.59 1.32 -3.98
C GLU A 51 1.55 -0.22 -3.83
N ILE A 52 2.51 -0.79 -3.08
CA ILE A 52 2.54 -2.24 -2.81
C ILE A 52 1.31 -2.66 -2.00
N ALA A 53 0.99 -1.94 -0.92
CA ALA A 53 -0.17 -2.23 -0.09
C ALA A 53 -1.49 -2.07 -0.88
N GLU A 54 -1.55 -1.13 -1.82
CA GLU A 54 -2.70 -0.92 -2.70
C GLU A 54 -2.91 -2.08 -3.66
N ARG A 55 -1.87 -2.48 -4.39
CA ARG A 55 -1.90 -3.64 -5.29
C ARG A 55 -2.27 -4.93 -4.56
N GLN A 56 -1.75 -5.15 -3.35
CA GLN A 56 -2.08 -6.34 -2.57
C GLN A 56 -3.57 -6.40 -2.19
N ALA A 57 -4.14 -5.27 -1.78
CA ALA A 57 -5.57 -5.21 -1.47
C ALA A 57 -6.45 -5.41 -2.72
N GLU A 58 -6.03 -4.95 -3.90
CA GLU A 58 -6.74 -5.22 -5.16
C GLU A 58 -6.71 -6.72 -5.53
N THR A 59 -5.57 -7.39 -5.34
CA THR A 59 -5.47 -8.83 -5.60
C THR A 59 -6.29 -9.69 -4.64
N ALA A 60 -6.48 -9.25 -3.40
CA ALA A 60 -7.32 -9.92 -2.41
C ALA A 60 -8.83 -9.75 -2.67
N GLN A 61 -9.23 -8.72 -3.42
CA GLN A 61 -10.64 -8.41 -3.66
C GLN A 61 -11.23 -9.04 -4.93
N LYS A 62 -10.43 -9.68 -5.79
CA LYS A 62 -10.98 -10.38 -6.97
C LYS A 62 -11.58 -11.72 -6.54
N PRO A 63 -12.92 -11.89 -6.55
CA PRO A 63 -13.49 -13.21 -6.34
C PRO A 63 -13.06 -14.04 -7.54
N VAL A 64 -12.42 -15.19 -7.29
CA VAL A 64 -12.39 -16.27 -8.27
C VAL A 64 -13.86 -16.61 -8.51
N ALA A 65 -14.40 -16.17 -9.63
CA ALA A 65 -15.65 -16.71 -10.14
C ALA A 65 -15.38 -18.19 -10.42
N SER A 66 -15.73 -19.05 -9.46
CA SER A 66 -15.92 -20.47 -9.73
C SER A 66 -17.06 -20.58 -10.74
N PRO A 67 -16.85 -21.16 -11.94
CA PRO A 67 -17.94 -21.72 -12.69
C PRO A 67 -18.18 -23.11 -12.12
N GLU A 68 -18.74 -23.18 -10.91
CA GLU A 68 -19.36 -24.42 -10.43
C GLU A 68 -20.81 -24.37 -10.89
N ALA A 69 -20.99 -24.64 -12.18
CA ALA A 69 -22.26 -25.16 -12.69
C ALA A 69 -22.12 -26.67 -12.69
N ASP A 70 -22.49 -27.24 -11.55
CA ASP A 70 -23.02 -28.60 -11.47
C ASP A 70 -24.11 -28.74 -12.54
N ASP A 71 -23.95 -29.69 -13.46
CA ASP A 71 -25.09 -30.37 -14.05
C ASP A 71 -24.70 -31.82 -14.39
N PRO A 72 -24.84 -32.75 -13.43
CA PRO A 72 -24.91 -34.16 -13.73
C PRO A 72 -26.37 -34.56 -13.95
N ALA A 73 -26.59 -35.29 -15.04
CA ALA A 73 -27.79 -36.04 -15.45
C ALA A 73 -28.74 -35.31 -16.43
N VAL A 74 -28.74 -35.76 -17.70
CA VAL A 74 -29.64 -36.82 -18.19
C VAL A 74 -28.95 -37.63 -19.28
#